data_AF-A0A259TN14-F1
#
_entry.id   AF-A0A259TN14-F1
#
_cell.length_a   1.000
_cell.length_b   1.000
_cell.length_c   1.000
_cell.angle_alpha   90.00
_cell.angle_beta   90.00
_cell.angle_gamma   90.00
#
_symmetry.space_group_name_H-M   'P 1'
#
loop_
_entity.id
_entity.type
_entity.pdbx_description
1 polymer ?
#
loop_
_entity_poly.entity_id
_entity_poly.type
_entity_poly.pdbx_seq_one_letter_code
_entity_poly.pdbx_strand_id
1 'polypeptide(L)'
;MNPTMQEMIEIFEDAKEFGAQYIAVKIEMDGFEKPEVIINEKENIDTKLAYYKNTYNEDLTHKYSKEIRIVNYSYGNSYDEFLNTL
;
A
#
# COMPACT_ATOMS: atom_id res chain seq x y z
N MET A 1 -13.06 4.88 7.20
CA MET A 1 -12.01 5.03 8.22
C MET A 1 -10.73 5.43 7.50
N ASN A 2 -9.79 6.09 8.19
CA ASN A 2 -8.47 6.35 7.61
C ASN A 2 -7.66 5.05 7.70
N PRO A 3 -6.90 4.69 6.65
CA PRO A 3 -6.08 3.48 6.64
C PRO A 3 -4.98 3.55 7.69
N THR A 4 -4.57 2.39 8.22
CA THR A 4 -3.56 2.27 9.27
C THR A 4 -2.48 1.25 8.94
N MET A 5 -1.33 1.34 9.60
CA MET A 5 -0.26 0.34 9.48
C MET A 5 -0.73 -1.05 9.90
N GLN A 6 -1.60 -1.16 10.90
CA GLN A 6 -2.11 -2.46 11.34
C GLN A 6 -2.97 -3.12 10.26
N GLU A 7 -3.96 -2.39 9.73
CA GLU A 7 -4.81 -2.89 8.64
C GLU A 7 -4.00 -3.19 7.37
N MET A 8 -2.95 -2.41 7.08
CA MET A 8 -2.02 -2.72 5.99
C MET A 8 -1.31 -4.05 6.22
N ILE A 9 -0.85 -4.34 7.44
CA ILE A 9 -0.22 -5.62 7.76
C ILE A 9 -1.21 -6.76 7.50
N GLU A 10 -2.44 -6.63 7.97
CA GLU A 10 -3.50 -7.62 7.75
C GLU A 10 -3.72 -7.88 6.25
N ILE A 11 -3.85 -6.83 5.43
CA ILE A 11 -4.00 -6.96 3.96
C ILE A 11 -2.79 -7.65 3.31
N PHE A 12 -1.57 -7.40 3.78
CA PHE A 12 -0.38 -8.05 3.23
C PHE A 12 -0.28 -9.52 3.65
N GLU A 13 -0.72 -9.86 4.86
CA GLU A 13 -0.80 -11.27 5.30
C GLU A 13 -1.90 -12.02 4.53
N ASP A 14 -3.08 -11.43 4.36
CA ASP A 14 -4.17 -11.97 3.53
C ASP A 14 -3.71 -12.22 2.09
N ALA A 15 -2.98 -11.26 1.50
CA ALA A 15 -2.43 -11.41 0.15
C ALA A 15 -1.55 -12.68 0.03
N LYS A 16 -0.76 -12.99 1.06
CA LYS A 16 0.07 -14.20 1.10
C LYS A 16 -0.77 -15.45 1.32
N GLU A 17 -1.72 -15.41 2.27
CA GLU A 17 -2.59 -16.54 2.59
C GLU A 17 -3.44 -16.97 1.38
N PHE A 18 -4.00 -16.00 0.65
CA PHE A 18 -4.84 -16.25 -0.51
C PHE A 18 -4.05 -16.38 -1.83
N GLY A 19 -2.72 -16.27 -1.79
CA GLY A 19 -1.87 -16.43 -2.97
C GLY A 19 -2.10 -15.36 -4.04
N ALA A 20 -2.39 -14.12 -3.63
CA ALA A 20 -2.56 -12.99 -4.53
C ALA A 20 -1.30 -12.76 -5.37
N GLN A 21 -1.47 -12.37 -6.64
CA GLN A 21 -0.33 -12.10 -7.52
C GLN A 21 0.30 -10.72 -7.29
N TYR A 22 -0.48 -9.78 -6.76
CA TYR A 22 -0.04 -8.39 -6.60
C TYR A 22 -0.52 -7.77 -5.30
N ILE A 23 0.29 -6.86 -4.79
CA ILE A 23 -0.08 -5.89 -3.74
C ILE A 23 0.08 -4.48 -4.30
N ALA A 24 -0.88 -3.62 -4.00
CA ALA A 24 -0.90 -2.25 -4.49
C ALA A 24 -1.10 -1.26 -3.34
N VAL A 25 -0.44 -0.10 -3.43
CA VAL A 25 -0.64 1.03 -2.51
C VAL A 25 -0.92 2.30 -3.30
N LYS A 26 -1.73 3.18 -2.75
CA LYS A 26 -2.03 4.51 -3.29
C LYS A 26 -1.44 5.58 -2.38
N ILE A 27 -0.64 6.48 -2.93
CA ILE A 27 0.15 7.46 -2.20
C ILE A 27 -0.25 8.86 -2.63
N GLU A 28 -0.65 9.67 -1.66
CA GLU A 28 -0.79 11.12 -1.83
C GLU A 28 0.54 11.81 -1.54
N MET A 29 0.86 12.82 -2.34
CA MET A 29 2.05 13.65 -2.21
C MET A 29 1.77 15.07 -2.70
N ASP A 30 2.23 16.07 -1.96
CA ASP A 30 2.07 17.47 -2.36
C ASP A 30 2.76 17.75 -3.70
N GLY A 31 2.12 18.62 -4.50
CA GLY A 31 2.59 18.97 -5.84
C GLY A 31 2.08 18.06 -6.96
N PHE A 32 1.35 16.99 -6.63
CA PHE A 32 0.71 16.11 -7.62
C PHE A 32 -0.81 16.26 -7.57
N GLU A 33 -1.43 16.41 -8.74
CA GLU A 33 -2.89 16.54 -8.84
C GLU A 33 -3.63 15.25 -8.48
N LYS A 34 -2.98 14.10 -8.70
CA LYS A 34 -3.55 12.77 -8.43
C LYS A 34 -2.58 11.92 -7.62
N PRO A 35 -3.10 11.04 -6.75
CA PRO A 35 -2.27 10.07 -6.03
C PRO A 35 -1.54 9.12 -6.98
N GLU A 36 -0.33 8.72 -6.59
CA GLU A 36 0.44 7.66 -7.25
C GLU A 36 -0.09 6.28 -6.84
N VAL A 37 -0.11 5.32 -7.77
CA VAL A 37 -0.42 3.91 -7.46
C VAL A 37 0.82 3.07 -7.76
N ILE A 38 1.32 2.36 -6.74
CA ILE A 38 2.47 1.46 -6.87
C ILE A 38 2.00 0.02 -6.72
N ILE A 39 2.16 -0.79 -7.77
CA ILE A 39 1.81 -2.21 -7.80
C ILE A 39 3.09 -3.04 -7.76
N ASN A 40 3.13 -4.07 -6.91
CA ASN A 40 4.26 -4.97 -6.77
C ASN A 40 3.81 -6.42 -6.91
N GLU A 41 4.62 -7.24 -7.58
CA GLU A 41 4.42 -8.68 -7.69
C GLU A 41 4.58 -9.39 -6.34
N LYS A 42 3.97 -10.57 -6.22
CA LYS A 42 3.92 -11.38 -4.99
C LYS A 42 5.29 -11.63 -4.35
N GLU A 43 6.34 -11.78 -5.15
CA GLU A 43 7.71 -12.01 -4.70
C GLU A 43 8.24 -10.84 -3.86
N ASN A 44 7.66 -9.65 -4.01
CA ASN A 44 8.07 -8.44 -3.32
C ASN A 44 7.21 -8.09 -2.09
N ILE A 45 6.17 -8.87 -1.76
CA ILE A 45 5.22 -8.54 -0.68
C ILE A 45 5.94 -8.30 0.65
N ASP A 46 6.76 -9.26 1.12
CA ASP A 46 7.42 -9.15 2.42
C ASP A 46 8.44 -8.01 2.46
N THR A 47 9.22 -7.85 1.39
CA THR A 47 10.20 -6.76 1.27
C THR A 47 9.52 -5.39 1.28
N LYS A 48 8.38 -5.26 0.58
CA LYS A 48 7.60 -4.03 0.57
C LYS A 48 6.93 -3.74 1.91
N LEU A 49 6.39 -4.75 2.59
CA LEU A 49 5.83 -4.56 3.93
C LEU A 49 6.90 -4.06 4.92
N ALA A 50 8.08 -4.67 4.89
CA ALA A 50 9.20 -4.25 5.72
C ALA A 50 9.63 -2.80 5.43
N TYR A 51 9.66 -2.42 4.15
CA TYR A 51 9.90 -1.04 3.74
C TYR A 51 8.85 -0.07 4.32
N TYR A 52 7.55 -0.39 4.20
CA TYR A 52 6.49 0.49 4.70
C TYR A 52 6.55 0.64 6.22
N LYS A 53 6.73 -0.45 6.97
CA LYS A 53 6.94 -0.43 8.44
C LYS A 53 8.10 0.47 8.88
N ASN A 54 9.20 0.44 8.12
CA ASN A 54 10.38 1.23 8.42
C ASN A 54 10.22 2.71 8.05
N THR A 55 9.44 3.02 7.03
CA THR A 55 9.42 4.34 6.39
C THR A 55 8.20 5.20 6.80
N TYR A 56 7.11 4.57 7.23
CA TYR A 56 5.85 5.25 7.57
C TYR A 56 5.46 5.05 9.04
N ASN A 57 4.75 6.04 9.58
CA ASN A 57 4.17 6.01 10.92
C ASN A 57 2.94 5.07 10.96
N GLU A 58 2.37 4.88 12.15
CA GLU A 58 1.17 4.05 12.33
C GLU A 58 -0.05 4.56 11.55
N ASP A 59 -0.14 5.88 11.33
CA ASP A 59 -1.17 6.56 10.53
C ASP A 59 -0.81 6.64 9.03
N LEU A 60 0.25 5.94 8.62
CA LEU A 60 0.74 5.87 7.24
C LEU A 60 1.21 7.21 6.65
N THR A 61 1.51 8.20 7.49
CA THR A 61 2.29 9.38 7.08
C THR A 61 3.78 9.02 7.00
N HIS A 62 4.49 9.54 6.00
CA HIS A 62 5.91 9.24 5.84
C HIS A 62 6.72 9.89 6.97
N LYS A 63 7.63 9.13 7.60
CA LYS A 63 8.37 9.56 8.80
C LYS A 63 9.18 10.84 8.60
N TYR A 64 9.67 11.04 7.38
CA TYR A 64 10.55 12.17 7.03
C TYR A 64 9.87 13.25 6.19
N SER A 65 8.61 13.05 5.78
CA SER A 65 7.87 14.03 4.98
C SER A 65 6.38 13.96 5.31
N LYS A 66 5.84 14.99 5.95
CA LYS A 66 4.42 15.03 6.33
C LYS A 66 3.48 15.18 5.13
N GLU A 67 4.03 15.56 3.99
CA GLU A 67 3.32 15.78 2.74
C GLU A 67 3.11 14.47 1.97
N ILE A 68 3.71 13.36 2.41
CA ILE A 68 3.58 12.04 1.78
C ILE A 68 2.80 11.11 2.69
N ARG A 69 1.73 10.50 2.17
CA ARG A 69 0.89 9.57 2.93
C ARG A 69 0.36 8.45 2.05
N ILE A 70 0.38 7.22 2.57
CA ILE A 70 -0.38 6.12 1.94
C ILE A 70 -1.85 6.26 2.33
N VAL A 71 -2.72 6.34 1.33
CA VAL A 71 -4.15 6.61 1.51
C VAL A 71 -5.05 5.45 1.13
N ASN A 72 -4.53 4.43 0.47
CA ASN A 72 -5.24 3.18 0.20
C ASN A 72 -4.25 2.04 -0.07
N TYR A 73 -4.69 0.79 0.11
CA TYR A 73 -3.95 -0.42 -0.25
C TYR A 73 -4.91 -1.57 -0.51
N SER A 74 -4.51 -2.48 -1.40
CA SER A 74 -5.30 -3.67 -1.76
C SER A 74 -4.39 -4.74 -2.35
N TYR A 75 -4.84 -5.98 -2.40
CA TYR A 75 -4.23 -7.06 -3.16
C TYR A 75 -5.17 -7.55 -4.25
N GLY A 76 -4.61 -8.21 -5.27
CA GLY A 76 -5.39 -8.71 -6.40
C GLY A 76 -4.61 -9.67 -7.28
N ASN A 77 -5.29 -10.23 -8.27
CA ASN A 77 -4.72 -11.20 -9.21
C ASN A 77 -4.51 -10.64 -10.62
N SER A 78 -4.97 -9.41 -10.87
CA SER A 78 -4.82 -8.69 -12.12
C SER A 78 -4.76 -7.18 -11.89
N TYR A 79 -4.24 -6.42 -12.86
CA TYR A 79 -4.18 -4.96 -12.74
C TYR A 79 -5.56 -4.30 -12.79
N ASP A 80 -6.53 -4.89 -13.50
CA ASP A 80 -7.87 -4.33 -13.66
C ASP A 80 -8.68 -4.30 -12.35
N GLU A 81 -8.39 -5.23 -11.43
CA GLU A 81 -9.02 -5.27 -10.10
C GLU A 81 -8.77 -3.98 -9.29
N PHE A 82 -7.66 -3.29 -9.56
CA PHE A 82 -7.29 -2.06 -8.85
C PHE A 82 -8.02 -0.82 -9.35
N LEU A 83 -8.61 -0.85 -10.56
CA LEU A 83 -9.29 0.31 -11.15
C LEU A 83 -10.49 0.81 -10.33
N ASN A 84 -11.13 -0.09 -9.59
CA ASN A 84 -12.33 0.20 -8.80
C ASN A 84 -12.11 0.07 -7.28
N THR A 85 -10.93 -0.39 -6.85
CA THR A 85 -10.62 -0.61 -5.43
C THR A 85 -9.68 0.44 -4.84
N LEU A 86 -8.93 1.18 -5.69
CA LEU A 86 -7.94 2.17 -5.24
C LEU A 86 -8.31 3.64 -5.50
#